data_AF-A0A6I6HDE3-F1
#
_entry.id   AF-A0A6I6HDE3-F1
#
_cell.length_a   1.000
_cell.length_b   1.000
_cell.length_c   1.000
_cell.angle_alpha   90.00
_cell.angle_beta   90.00
_cell.angle_gamma   90.00
#
_symmetry.space_group_name_H-M   'P 1'
#
loop_
_entity.id
_entity.type
_entity.pdbx_description
1 polymer ?
#
loop_
_entity_poly.entity_id
_entity_poly.type
_entity_poly.pdbx_seq_one_letter_code
_entity_poly.pdbx_strand_id
1 'polypeptide(L)'
;MTSQLEIVINATKKLESLLTLLGAEGRGLQEKCDSVAYLLPPEIVGSVKYLARNRNKLLHEDGFELSDLGAFQYQASSAIAYLEKVTTYNQEVEEPVRKGITVTIPDKVIHHVPIEELEWFSAQAPLFSDPAEKPKS
;
A
#
# COMPACT_ATOMS: atom_id res chain seq x y z
N MET A 1 25.30 24.70 0.73
CA MET A 1 24.56 23.95 1.75
C MET A 1 23.11 23.91 1.32
N THR A 2 22.53 22.73 1.16
CA THR A 2 21.10 22.60 0.85
C THR A 2 20.29 22.98 2.07
N SER A 3 19.30 23.86 1.89
CA SER A 3 18.44 24.29 3.00
C SER A 3 17.50 23.15 3.41
N GLN A 4 17.10 23.11 4.68
CA GLN A 4 16.11 22.15 5.19
C GLN A 4 14.82 22.17 4.37
N LEU A 5 14.39 23.38 4.00
CA LEU A 5 13.21 23.61 3.17
C LEU A 5 13.32 22.91 1.81
N GLU A 6 14.45 23.08 1.11
CA GLU A 6 14.68 22.44 -0.18
C GLU A 6 14.67 20.91 -0.08
N ILE A 7 15.27 20.36 0.97
CA ILE A 7 15.30 18.91 1.20
C ILE A 7 13.88 18.37 1.36
N VAL A 8 13.06 19.00 2.19
CA VAL A 8 11.68 18.59 2.46
C VAL A 8 10.82 18.72 1.20
N ILE A 9 10.93 19.84 0.47
CA ILE A 9 10.19 20.07 -0.77
C ILE A 9 10.59 19.04 -1.83
N ASN A 10 11.88 18.78 -2.03
CA ASN A 10 12.34 17.84 -3.04
C ASN A 10 11.91 16.40 -2.73
N ALA A 11 12.03 15.97 -1.47
CA ALA A 11 11.60 14.65 -1.05
C ALA A 11 10.09 14.44 -1.20
N THR A 12 9.28 15.43 -0.78
CA THR A 12 7.82 15.35 -0.89
C THR A 12 7.33 15.43 -2.33
N LYS A 13 7.94 16.24 -3.19
CA LYS A 13 7.67 16.25 -4.63
C LYS A 13 7.94 14.88 -5.26
N LYS A 14 9.06 14.23 -4.91
CA LYS A 14 9.38 12.89 -5.43
C LYS A 14 8.33 11.86 -5.00
N LEU A 15 7.87 11.90 -3.74
CA LEU A 15 6.78 11.04 -3.26
C LEU A 15 5.47 11.32 -4.00
N GLU A 16 5.10 12.59 -4.22
CA GLU A 16 3.91 12.96 -4.99
C GLU A 16 3.96 12.42 -6.42
N SER A 17 5.12 12.47 -7.08
CA SER A 17 5.31 11.89 -8.41
C SER A 17 5.15 10.38 -8.42
N LEU A 18 5.76 9.66 -7.47
CA LEU A 18 5.65 8.21 -7.36
C LEU A 18 4.20 7.76 -7.09
N LEU A 19 3.48 8.45 -6.20
CA LEU A 19 2.07 8.15 -5.96
C LEU A 19 1.23 8.41 -7.21
N THR A 20 1.50 9.48 -7.96
CA THR A 20 0.81 9.73 -9.23
C THR A 20 1.10 8.64 -10.28
N LEU A 21 2.31 8.07 -10.31
CA LEU A 21 2.61 6.91 -11.17
C LEU A 21 1.81 5.66 -10.79
N LEU A 22 1.45 5.51 -9.51
CA LEU A 22 0.55 4.45 -9.03
C LEU A 22 -0.94 4.75 -9.28
N GLY A 23 -1.26 5.84 -9.98
CA GLY A 23 -2.65 6.24 -10.25
C GLY A 23 -3.31 7.04 -9.13
N ALA A 24 -2.54 7.64 -8.21
CA ALA A 24 -3.11 8.48 -7.17
C ALA A 24 -3.67 9.81 -7.68
N GLU A 25 -4.85 10.17 -7.17
CA GLU A 25 -5.53 11.42 -7.45
C GLU A 25 -5.51 12.37 -6.24
N GLY A 26 -5.46 13.67 -6.49
CA GLY A 26 -5.46 14.70 -5.44
C GLY A 26 -4.51 15.86 -5.70
N ARG A 27 -4.71 16.97 -4.99
CA ARG A 27 -3.96 18.22 -5.17
C ARG A 27 -2.66 18.26 -4.36
N GLY A 28 -2.54 17.43 -3.32
CA GLY A 28 -1.35 17.39 -2.47
C GLY A 28 -0.98 15.99 -2.01
N LEU A 29 0.22 15.85 -1.45
CA LEU A 29 0.78 14.57 -0.98
C LEU A 29 -0.17 13.75 -0.12
N GLN A 30 -0.88 14.39 0.83
CA GLN A 30 -1.82 13.69 1.69
C GLN A 30 -3.04 13.18 0.93
N GLU A 31 -3.69 14.04 0.11
CA GLU A 31 -4.85 13.64 -0.70
C GLU A 31 -4.49 12.49 -1.66
N LYS A 32 -3.32 12.57 -2.32
CA LYS A 32 -2.79 11.49 -3.17
C LYS A 32 -2.55 10.21 -2.39
N CYS A 33 -1.93 10.30 -1.21
CA CYS A 33 -1.70 9.14 -0.37
C CYS A 33 -3.01 8.48 0.07
N ASP A 34 -4.03 9.27 0.43
CA ASP A 34 -5.35 8.76 0.79
C ASP A 34 -6.05 8.08 -0.40
N SER A 35 -5.91 8.62 -1.61
CA SER A 35 -6.46 8.03 -2.84
C SER A 35 -5.96 6.61 -3.09
N VAL A 36 -4.68 6.31 -2.84
CA VAL A 36 -4.08 4.97 -3.03
C VAL A 36 -3.78 4.23 -1.73
N ALA A 37 -4.32 4.68 -0.60
CA ALA A 37 -4.05 4.08 0.71
C ALA A 37 -4.45 2.60 0.77
N TYR A 38 -5.43 2.18 -0.02
CA TYR A 38 -5.89 0.80 -0.11
C TYR A 38 -4.89 -0.14 -0.81
N LEU A 39 -3.92 0.39 -1.57
CA LEU A 39 -2.89 -0.37 -2.28
C LEU A 39 -1.57 -0.45 -1.49
N LEU A 40 -1.43 0.33 -0.42
CA LEU A 40 -0.18 0.51 0.30
C LEU A 40 -0.27 -0.08 1.71
N PRO A 41 0.85 -0.60 2.26
CA PRO A 41 0.92 -1.01 3.65
C PRO A 41 0.64 0.17 4.60
N PRO A 42 -0.04 -0.07 5.74
CA PRO A 42 -0.40 0.99 6.68
C PRO A 42 0.80 1.75 7.24
N GLU A 43 1.97 1.10 7.33
CA GLU A 43 3.23 1.72 7.79
C GLU A 43 3.73 2.78 6.81
N ILE A 44 3.61 2.50 5.50
CA ILE A 44 4.00 3.42 4.43
C ILE A 44 3.02 4.59 4.37
N VAL A 45 1.72 4.31 4.46
CA VAL A 45 0.67 5.35 4.52
C VAL A 45 0.90 6.28 5.72
N GLY A 46 1.17 5.72 6.90
CA GLY A 46 1.47 6.50 8.10
C GLY A 46 2.71 7.38 7.94
N SER A 47 3.77 6.84 7.33
CA SER A 47 5.00 7.58 7.03
C SER A 47 4.74 8.74 6.08
N VAL A 48 4.05 8.51 4.95
CA VAL A 48 3.74 9.56 3.97
C VAL A 48 2.85 10.65 4.58
N LYS A 49 1.86 10.28 5.40
CA LYS A 49 1.00 11.24 6.13
C LYS A 49 1.80 12.07 7.14
N TYR A 50 2.75 11.47 7.83
CA TYR A 50 3.66 12.21 8.71
C TYR A 50 4.50 13.23 7.91
N LEU A 51 5.08 12.82 6.79
CA LEU A 51 5.88 13.71 5.93
C LEU A 51 5.03 14.86 5.37
N ALA A 52 3.80 14.60 4.93
CA ALA A 52 2.87 15.61 4.43
C ALA A 52 2.52 16.66 5.50
N ARG A 53 2.24 16.22 6.74
CA ARG A 53 1.97 17.13 7.87
C ARG A 53 3.17 18.02 8.18
N ASN A 54 4.37 17.45 8.26
CA ASN A 54 5.58 18.23 8.54
C ASN A 54 5.90 19.22 7.41
N ARG A 55 5.72 18.82 6.14
CA ARG A 55 5.87 19.73 5.00
C ARG A 55 4.86 20.87 5.05
N ASN A 56 3.60 20.61 5.41
CA ASN A 56 2.60 21.67 5.55
C ASN A 56 2.96 22.64 6.67
N LYS A 57 3.38 22.14 7.85
CA LYS A 57 3.85 23.00 8.93
C LYS A 57 5.04 23.87 8.51
N LEU A 58 6.04 23.27 7.88
CA LEU A 58 7.23 23.97 7.41
C LEU A 58 6.93 25.08 6.38
N LEU A 59 5.88 24.92 5.57
CA LEU A 59 5.49 25.93 4.57
C LEU A 59 4.54 27.00 5.10
N HIS A 60 3.81 26.73 6.18
CA HIS A 60 2.71 27.60 6.64
C HIS A 60 2.93 28.20 8.03
N GLU A 61 3.77 27.62 8.87
CA GLU A 61 4.11 28.15 10.19
C GLU A 61 5.44 28.93 10.10
N ASP A 62 5.36 30.26 10.21
CA ASP A 62 6.54 31.12 10.21
C ASP A 62 7.47 30.78 11.40
N GLY A 63 8.71 30.42 11.10
CA GLY A 63 9.72 30.05 12.10
C GLY A 63 9.64 28.60 12.57
N PHE A 64 8.83 27.74 11.95
CA PHE A 64 8.86 26.31 12.22
C PHE A 64 10.13 25.66 11.66
N GLU A 65 10.93 25.04 12.53
CA GLU A 65 12.04 24.18 12.14
C GLU A 65 11.72 22.73 12.50
N LEU A 66 11.98 21.80 11.58
CA LEU A 66 11.97 20.39 11.92
C LEU A 66 13.00 20.10 13.01
N SER A 67 12.52 19.56 14.12
CA SER A 67 13.36 19.18 15.26
C SER A 67 14.33 18.04 14.90
N ASP A 68 13.94 17.15 13.98
CA ASP A 68 14.75 16.02 13.53
C ASP A 68 14.65 15.86 12.01
N LEU A 69 15.57 16.52 11.29
CA LEU A 69 15.71 16.38 9.85
C LEU A 69 16.18 14.97 9.44
N GLY A 70 16.95 14.29 10.30
CA GLY A 70 17.47 12.95 10.03
C GLY A 70 16.35 11.91 9.98
N ALA A 71 15.46 11.92 10.99
CA ALA A 71 14.28 11.05 11.00
C ALA A 71 13.36 11.32 9.80
N PHE A 72 13.17 12.59 9.42
CA PHE A 72 12.41 12.94 8.23
C PHE A 72 13.02 12.35 6.96
N GLN A 73 14.34 12.51 6.76
CA GLN A 73 15.04 11.96 5.60
C GLN A 73 14.98 10.44 5.57
N TYR A 74 15.15 9.79 6.73
CA TYR A 74 15.06 8.33 6.84
C TYR A 74 13.67 7.82 6.42
N GLN A 75 12.60 8.41 6.95
CA GLN A 75 11.24 8.03 6.59
C GLN A 75 10.93 8.32 5.11
N ALA A 76 11.38 9.46 4.60
CA ALA A 76 11.21 9.81 3.20
C ALA A 76 11.93 8.84 2.27
N SER A 77 13.19 8.53 2.54
CA SER A 77 13.98 7.57 1.74
C SER A 77 13.41 6.15 1.80
N SER A 78 12.96 5.70 2.96
CA SER A 78 12.29 4.40 3.13
C SER A 78 10.99 4.33 2.30
N ALA A 79 10.14 5.35 2.39
CA ALA A 79 8.90 5.42 1.63
C ALA A 79 9.16 5.51 0.11
N ILE A 80 10.15 6.30 -0.32
CA ILE A 80 10.55 6.42 -1.72
C ILE A 80 11.04 5.07 -2.25
N ALA A 81 11.94 4.39 -1.53
CA ALA A 81 12.48 3.10 -1.95
C ALA A 81 11.38 2.03 -2.09
N TYR A 82 10.41 2.03 -1.16
CA TYR A 82 9.25 1.15 -1.26
C TYR A 82 8.39 1.45 -2.49
N LEU A 83 8.03 2.72 -2.70
CA LEU A 83 7.18 3.11 -3.82
C LEU A 83 7.86 2.89 -5.17
N GLU A 84 9.17 3.17 -5.28
CA GLU A 84 9.96 2.86 -6.49
C GLU A 84 9.90 1.38 -6.80
N LYS A 85 10.12 0.52 -5.79
CA LYS A 85 10.02 -0.93 -5.93
C LYS A 85 8.64 -1.36 -6.44
N VAL A 86 7.55 -0.86 -5.85
CA VAL A 86 6.17 -1.17 -6.29
C VAL A 86 5.90 -0.66 -7.70
N THR A 87 6.40 0.52 -8.05
CA THR A 87 6.20 1.11 -9.38
C THR A 87 6.92 0.30 -10.47
N THR A 88 8.15 -0.18 -10.19
CA THR A 88 8.90 -1.02 -11.14
C THR A 88 8.19 -2.35 -11.41
N TYR A 89 7.62 -3.02 -10.39
CA TYR A 89 6.88 -4.26 -10.61
C TYR A 89 5.66 -4.10 -11.51
N ASN A 90 4.97 -2.95 -11.47
CA ASN A 90 3.83 -2.68 -12.35
C ASN A 90 4.23 -2.51 -13.82
N GLN A 91 5.50 -2.21 -14.13
CA GLN A 91 5.96 -2.08 -15.52
C GLN A 91 6.34 -3.43 -16.18
N GLU A 92 6.55 -4.48 -15.40
CA GLU A 92 6.94 -5.81 -15.90
C GLU A 92 5.73 -6.72 -16.19
N VAL A 93 4.52 -6.30 -15.84
CA VAL A 93 3.28 -7.00 -16.20
C VAL A 93 2.84 -6.52 -17.59
N GLU A 94 3.50 -7.02 -18.64
CA GLU A 94 2.91 -6.98 -19.98
C GLU A 94 1.56 -7.70 -19.92
N GLU A 95 0.47 -6.99 -20.23
CA GLU A 95 -0.83 -7.63 -20.45
C GLU A 95 -0.65 -8.77 -21.47
N PRO A 96 -1.18 -9.98 -21.24
CA PRO A 96 -1.18 -10.99 -22.28
C PRO A 96 -1.96 -10.46 -23.48
N VAL A 97 -1.23 -10.12 -24.55
CA VAL A 97 -1.80 -9.65 -25.81
C VAL A 97 -2.88 -10.64 -26.25
N ARG A 98 -4.14 -10.22 -26.18
CA ARG A 98 -5.30 -11.06 -26.56
C ARG A 98 -5.31 -11.26 -28.07
N LYS A 99 -4.66 -12.32 -28.55
CA LYS A 99 -4.91 -12.87 -29.89
C LYS A 99 -6.00 -13.93 -29.81
N GLY A 100 -7.26 -13.50 -29.88
CA GLY A 100 -8.42 -14.41 -29.96
C GLY A 100 -8.85 -15.06 -28.64
N ILE A 101 -9.77 -16.02 -28.75
CA ILE A 101 -10.60 -16.62 -27.68
C ILE A 101 -9.80 -17.41 -26.62
N THR A 102 -8.50 -17.60 -26.81
CA THR A 102 -7.68 -18.40 -25.89
C THR A 102 -7.07 -17.51 -24.80
N VAL A 103 -7.59 -17.62 -23.57
CA VAL A 103 -6.98 -17.03 -22.38
C VAL A 103 -5.87 -17.97 -21.90
N THR A 104 -4.61 -17.61 -22.15
CA THR A 104 -3.48 -18.27 -21.49
C THR A 104 -3.42 -17.76 -20.05
N ILE A 105 -3.85 -18.59 -19.11
CA ILE A 105 -3.78 -18.30 -17.67
C ILE A 105 -2.28 -18.30 -17.30
N PRO A 106 -1.72 -17.20 -16.74
CA PRO A 106 -0.35 -17.20 -16.28
C PRO A 106 -0.20 -18.16 -15.10
N ASP A 107 0.73 -19.09 -15.26
CA ASP A 107 1.02 -20.17 -14.34
C ASP A 107 1.86 -19.63 -13.16
N LYS A 108 1.22 -18.91 -12.21
CA LYS A 108 1.66 -18.67 -10.81
C LYS A 108 0.97 -17.44 -10.20
N VAL A 109 0.07 -17.66 -9.25
CA VAL A 109 0.28 -17.35 -7.81
C VAL A 109 -0.60 -18.32 -7.03
N ILE A 110 -0.08 -19.50 -6.72
CA ILE A 110 -0.69 -20.35 -5.69
C ILE A 110 -0.19 -19.79 -4.37
N HIS A 111 -1.01 -19.01 -3.67
CA HIS A 111 -0.78 -18.81 -2.24
C HIS A 111 -0.92 -20.19 -1.60
N HIS A 112 0.20 -20.81 -1.24
CA HIS A 112 0.21 -21.91 -0.30
C HIS A 112 -0.41 -21.35 0.98
N VAL A 113 -1.64 -21.76 1.27
CA VAL A 113 -2.18 -21.70 2.62
C VAL A 113 -1.62 -22.97 3.28
N PRO A 114 -0.84 -22.86 4.37
CA PRO A 114 -0.36 -24.04 5.07
C PRO A 114 -1.57 -24.88 5.49
N ILE A 115 -1.55 -26.17 5.14
CA ILE A 115 -2.66 -27.11 5.31
C ILE A 115 -3.07 -27.28 6.79
N GLU A 116 -2.25 -26.83 7.74
CA GLU A 116 -2.54 -26.84 9.18
C GLU A 116 -3.80 -26.04 9.57
N GLU A 117 -4.27 -25.11 8.73
CA GLU A 117 -5.51 -24.36 8.97
C GLU A 117 -6.79 -25.12 8.55
N LEU A 118 -6.67 -26.23 7.81
CA LEU A 118 -7.81 -27.08 7.37
C LEU A 118 -8.21 -28.14 8.41
N GLU A 119 -7.31 -28.52 9.32
CA GLU A 119 -7.64 -29.43 10.42
C GLU A 119 -8.59 -28.77 11.42
N TRP A 120 -8.41 -27.48 11.69
CA TRP A 120 -9.32 -26.71 12.55
C TRP A 120 -10.73 -26.61 11.95
N PHE A 121 -10.83 -26.46 10.62
CA PHE A 121 -12.12 -26.34 9.93
C PHE A 121 -12.90 -27.67 9.88
N SER A 122 -12.19 -28.80 9.75
CA SER A 122 -12.78 -30.14 9.73
C SER A 122 -13.06 -30.71 11.14
N ALA A 123 -12.45 -30.14 12.18
CA ALA A 123 -12.69 -30.52 13.58
C ALA A 123 -13.89 -29.81 14.22
N GLN A 124 -14.56 -28.87 13.54
CA GLN A 124 -15.77 -28.24 14.07
C GLN A 124 -16.93 -29.23 14.03
N ALA A 125 -17.54 -29.48 15.19
CA ALA A 125 -18.82 -30.18 15.24
C ALA A 125 -19.83 -29.40 14.39
N PRO A 126 -20.59 -30.07 13.50
CA PRO A 126 -21.57 -29.39 12.67
C PRO A 126 -22.54 -28.63 13.58
N LEU A 127 -22.69 -27.33 13.33
CA LEU A 127 -23.53 -26.42 14.14
C LEU A 127 -25.03 -26.80 14.10
N PHE A 128 -25.39 -27.71 13.21
CA PHE A 128 -26.75 -28.19 13.01
C PHE A 128 -26.79 -29.68 13.36
N SER A 129 -27.56 -30.03 14.38
CA SER A 129 -27.98 -31.41 14.61
C SER A 129 -28.83 -31.85 13.42
N ASP A 130 -28.63 -33.08 12.93
CA ASP A 130 -29.54 -33.69 11.95
C ASP A 130 -30.99 -33.53 12.42
N PRO A 131 -31.92 -33.16 11.52
CA PRO A 131 -33.32 -33.06 11.89
C PRO A 131 -33.79 -34.43 12.38
N ALA A 132 -34.16 -34.51 13.66
CA ALA A 132 -34.60 -35.73 14.30
C ALA A 132 -35.57 -36.51 13.39
N GLU A 133 -35.20 -37.75 13.05
CA GLU A 133 -36.08 -38.67 12.36
C GLU A 133 -37.40 -38.72 13.12
N LYS A 134 -38.47 -38.21 12.51
CA LYS A 134 -39.81 -38.39 13.04
C LYS A 134 -40.08 -39.89 13.09
N PRO A 135 -40.51 -40.47 14.23
CA PRO A 135 -40.87 -41.87 14.26
C PRO A 135 -42.03 -42.09 13.27
N LYS A 136 -41.84 -43.02 12.34
CA LYS A 136 -42.91 -43.52 11.47
C LYS A 136 -44.00 -44.12 12.37
N SER A 137 -45.18 -43.51 12.38
CA SER A 137 -46.45 -44.12 12.78
C SER A 137 -47.35 -44.18 11.56
#